data_AF-A0A538SAW0-F1
#
_entry.id   AF-A0A538SAW0-F1
#
_cell.length_a   1.000
_cell.length_b   1.000
_cell.length_c   1.000
_cell.angle_alpha   90.00
_cell.angle_beta   90.00
_cell.angle_gamma   90.00
#
_symmetry.space_group_name_H-M   'P 1'
#
loop_
_entity.id
_entity.type
_entity.pdbx_description
1 polymer ?
#
loop_
_entity_poly.entity_id
_entity_poly.type
_entity_poly.pdbx_seq_one_letter_code
_entity_poly.pdbx_strand_id
1 'polypeptide(L)'
;MTRIPLLGTPAIIVLLALAVPPCAWADDDLPPPPAPASAPADTAAPAGADTLSFEKRTIDAIQHISVRAIDSTQTEIRFDRWFWNAVGADAWVSWEVNDCGEQTGSPADSAREYPICVQAMAEWKDGRKAYLWIAVGSGNEVRGKPELAYASAGLGDNNQRTFHSLAQFAKYAQIEGKLEESVKK
;
A
#
# COMPACT_ATOMS: atom_id res chain seq x y z
N MET A 1 35.13 33.58 41.08
CA MET A 1 36.08 32.80 40.27
C MET A 1 35.37 32.38 38.99
N THR A 2 35.48 33.12 37.89
CA THR A 2 36.49 33.03 36.80
C THR A 2 36.05 32.10 35.65
N ARG A 3 35.54 32.73 34.59
CA ARG A 3 35.69 32.48 33.13
C ARG A 3 35.11 31.22 32.44
N ILE A 4 34.30 31.55 31.43
CA ILE A 4 33.98 30.83 30.18
C ILE A 4 35.27 30.60 29.35
N PRO A 5 35.34 29.53 28.54
CA PRO A 5 35.54 29.76 27.11
C PRO A 5 34.61 28.94 26.20
N LEU A 6 34.20 29.63 25.11
CA LEU A 6 33.63 29.12 23.87
C LEU A 6 34.66 28.36 23.04
N LEU A 7 34.24 27.27 22.39
CA LEU A 7 34.73 26.74 21.10
C LEU A 7 33.66 25.72 20.66
N GLY A 8 32.92 25.82 19.56
CA GLY A 8 33.22 26.47 18.29
C GLY A 8 33.73 25.41 17.30
N THR A 9 32.84 24.54 16.82
CA THR A 9 33.15 23.61 15.71
C THR A 9 32.18 23.86 14.55
N PRO A 10 32.69 24.24 13.37
CA PRO A 10 31.87 24.55 12.21
C PRO A 10 31.37 23.28 11.51
N ALA A 11 30.17 23.40 10.96
CA ALA A 11 29.58 22.48 10.01
C ALA A 11 30.49 22.32 8.77
N ILE A 12 30.79 21.08 8.40
CA ILE A 12 31.35 20.75 7.09
C ILE A 12 30.21 20.21 6.24
N ILE A 13 29.65 21.08 5.40
CA ILE A 13 28.78 20.72 4.29
C ILE A 13 29.71 20.41 3.12
N VAL A 14 29.80 19.14 2.73
CA VAL A 14 30.45 18.74 1.47
C VAL A 14 29.41 18.83 0.36
N LEU A 15 29.42 19.95 -0.36
CA LEU A 15 28.80 20.08 -1.69
C LEU A 15 29.67 19.34 -2.70
N LEU A 16 29.23 18.18 -3.21
CA LEU A 16 29.76 17.63 -4.44
C LEU A 16 28.91 18.16 -5.61
N ALA A 17 29.49 19.10 -6.36
CA ALA A 17 28.96 19.57 -7.63
C ALA A 17 29.77 18.95 -8.79
N LEU A 18 29.03 18.28 -9.68
CA LEU A 18 29.15 18.23 -11.14
C LEU A 18 30.48 17.81 -11.79
N ALA A 19 30.41 16.70 -12.52
CA ALA A 19 31.15 16.52 -13.77
C ALA A 19 30.19 15.89 -14.82
N VAL A 20 29.67 16.73 -15.71
CA VAL A 20 28.99 16.32 -16.94
C VAL A 20 30.07 16.23 -18.03
N PRO A 21 30.32 15.07 -18.66
CA PRO A 21 31.22 15.01 -19.80
C PRO A 21 30.57 15.58 -21.08
N PRO A 22 31.39 16.17 -21.98
CA PRO A 22 30.95 16.89 -23.17
C PRO A 22 30.48 15.96 -24.31
N CYS A 23 29.65 16.54 -25.16
CA CYS A 23 29.13 16.01 -26.42
C CYS A 23 30.22 15.37 -27.29
N ALA A 24 29.96 14.15 -27.77
CA ALA A 24 30.60 13.61 -28.96
C ALA A 24 29.52 13.48 -30.04
N TRP A 25 29.60 14.36 -31.04
CA TRP A 25 28.89 14.23 -32.31
C TRP A 25 29.62 13.18 -33.16
N ALA A 26 28.88 12.19 -33.64
CA ALA A 26 29.23 11.45 -34.84
C ALA A 26 28.13 11.73 -35.86
N ASP A 27 28.47 12.56 -36.84
CA ASP A 27 27.77 12.66 -38.12
C ASP A 27 28.01 11.34 -38.87
N ASP A 28 26.98 10.52 -39.02
CA ASP A 28 26.94 9.43 -39.98
C ASP A 28 25.91 9.80 -41.05
N ASP A 29 26.45 10.00 -42.26
CA ASP A 29 25.77 10.28 -43.53
C ASP A 29 24.79 9.13 -43.86
N LEU A 30 23.56 9.21 -43.35
CA LEU A 30 22.47 8.35 -43.80
C LEU A 30 21.75 9.02 -44.98
N PRO A 31 21.58 8.31 -46.12
CA PRO A 31 20.85 8.85 -47.25
C PRO A 31 19.41 9.19 -46.84
N PRO A 32 18.81 10.26 -47.41
CA PRO A 32 17.46 10.63 -47.07
C PRO A 32 16.51 9.46 -47.37
N PRO A 33 15.55 9.16 -46.47
CA PRO A 33 14.56 8.13 -46.74
C PRO A 33 13.75 8.50 -47.98
N PRO A 34 13.31 7.52 -48.79
CA PRO A 34 12.43 7.80 -49.90
C PRO A 34 11.14 8.47 -49.40
N ALA A 35 10.64 9.43 -50.18
CA ALA A 35 9.42 10.16 -49.85
C ALA A 35 8.28 9.19 -49.50
N PRO A 36 7.44 9.50 -48.49
CA PRO A 36 6.36 8.63 -48.10
C PRO A 36 5.37 8.50 -49.26
N ALA A 37 5.15 7.26 -49.71
CA ALA A 37 3.98 6.94 -50.49
C ALA A 37 2.74 7.31 -49.64
N SER A 38 1.85 8.09 -50.24
CA SER A 38 0.62 8.58 -49.63
C SER A 38 -0.16 7.44 -48.97
N ALA A 39 -0.13 7.39 -47.64
CA ALA A 39 -1.02 6.54 -46.86
C ALA A 39 -2.41 7.18 -46.81
N PRO A 40 -3.49 6.38 -46.85
CA PRO A 40 -4.84 6.90 -46.69
C PRO A 40 -5.04 7.44 -45.28
N ALA A 41 -5.83 8.50 -45.19
CA ALA A 41 -6.27 9.09 -43.93
C ALA A 41 -7.12 8.08 -43.15
N ASP A 42 -6.60 7.63 -42.02
CA ASP A 42 -7.40 7.29 -40.84
C ASP A 42 -6.62 7.74 -39.61
N THR A 43 -7.04 8.87 -39.07
CA THR A 43 -6.49 9.48 -37.86
C THR A 43 -6.99 8.70 -36.66
N ALA A 44 -6.23 7.69 -36.22
CA ALA A 44 -6.37 7.15 -34.87
C ALA A 44 -5.40 7.93 -33.96
N ALA A 45 -5.95 8.71 -33.04
CA ALA A 45 -5.21 9.31 -31.94
C ALA A 45 -4.43 8.23 -31.14
N PRO A 46 -3.29 8.54 -30.52
CA PRO A 46 -2.58 7.57 -29.70
C PRO A 46 -3.46 7.13 -28.52
N ALA A 47 -3.76 5.83 -28.45
CA ALA A 47 -4.48 5.20 -27.35
C ALA A 47 -3.58 5.18 -26.09
N GLY A 48 -3.54 6.31 -25.38
CA GLY A 48 -2.90 6.47 -24.08
C GLY A 48 -3.92 6.69 -22.96
N ALA A 49 -5.05 5.99 -23.00
CA ALA A 49 -6.06 6.07 -21.94
C ALA A 49 -5.77 5.01 -20.86
N ASP A 50 -5.40 5.50 -19.68
CA ASP A 50 -5.15 4.78 -18.43
C ASP A 50 -6.09 3.60 -18.21
N THR A 51 -5.60 2.38 -18.41
CA THR A 51 -6.27 1.17 -17.94
C THR A 51 -5.48 0.63 -16.74
N LEU A 52 -5.80 1.10 -15.54
CA LEU A 52 -5.27 0.47 -14.32
C LEU A 52 -5.71 -1.00 -14.26
N SER A 53 -4.95 -1.90 -13.63
CA SER A 53 -5.41 -3.28 -13.41
C SER A 53 -6.68 -3.30 -12.54
N PHE A 54 -7.46 -4.39 -12.59
CA PHE A 54 -8.59 -4.61 -11.67
C PHE A 54 -8.14 -4.42 -10.22
N GLU A 55 -7.05 -5.08 -9.84
CA GLU A 55 -6.44 -4.97 -8.52
C GLU A 55 -6.18 -3.52 -8.11
N LYS A 56 -5.50 -2.73 -8.95
CA LYS A 56 -5.17 -1.34 -8.62
C LYS A 56 -6.42 -0.48 -8.45
N ARG A 57 -7.45 -0.65 -9.30
CA ARG A 57 -8.72 0.08 -9.14
C ARG A 57 -9.44 -0.29 -7.85
N THR A 58 -9.46 -1.58 -7.52
CA THR A 58 -10.16 -2.08 -6.33
C THR A 58 -9.46 -1.64 -5.04
N ILE A 59 -8.12 -1.73 -5.00
CA ILE A 59 -7.32 -1.22 -3.88
C ILE A 59 -7.52 0.29 -3.72
N ASP A 60 -7.43 1.06 -4.81
CA ASP A 60 -7.61 2.51 -4.78
C ASP A 60 -9.00 2.90 -4.24
N ALA A 61 -10.06 2.22 -4.70
CA ALA A 61 -11.42 2.46 -4.22
C ALA A 61 -11.56 2.19 -2.72
N ILE A 62 -10.97 1.10 -2.19
CA ILE A 62 -11.06 0.77 -0.77
C ILE A 62 -10.16 1.66 0.10
N GLN A 63 -8.98 2.03 -0.37
CA GLN A 63 -8.13 2.98 0.35
C GLN A 63 -8.86 4.33 0.58
N HIS A 64 -9.64 4.76 -0.42
CA HIS A 64 -10.31 6.06 -0.42
C HIS A 64 -11.71 6.06 0.22
N ILE A 65 -12.30 4.90 0.52
CA ILE A 65 -13.62 4.85 1.15
C ILE A 65 -13.55 5.36 2.60
N SER A 66 -14.66 5.89 3.10
CA SER A 66 -14.80 6.18 4.53
C SER A 66 -14.79 4.89 5.34
N VAL A 67 -13.99 4.84 6.40
CA VAL A 67 -13.99 3.70 7.33
C VAL A 67 -15.35 3.50 8.00
N ARG A 68 -16.15 4.57 8.12
CA ARG A 68 -17.54 4.50 8.60
C ARG A 68 -18.48 3.76 7.63
N ALA A 69 -18.17 3.80 6.33
CA ALA A 69 -18.90 3.03 5.34
C ALA A 69 -18.68 1.53 5.51
N ILE A 70 -17.52 1.11 6.05
CA ILE A 70 -17.19 -0.29 6.37
C ILE A 70 -17.79 -0.65 7.73
N ASP A 71 -17.50 0.13 8.77
CA ASP A 71 -17.99 -0.06 10.14
C ASP A 71 -18.62 1.24 10.66
N SER A 72 -19.94 1.25 10.78
CA SER A 72 -20.72 2.45 11.14
C SER A 72 -20.38 3.07 12.50
N THR A 73 -19.67 2.33 13.36
CA THR A 73 -19.21 2.80 14.68
C THR A 73 -17.95 3.68 14.60
N GLN A 74 -17.31 3.74 13.43
CA GLN A 74 -16.06 4.46 13.22
C GLN A 74 -16.27 5.94 12.85
N THR A 75 -15.17 6.68 12.88
CA THR A 75 -15.13 8.09 12.48
C THR A 75 -15.18 8.25 10.96
N GLU A 76 -15.60 9.42 10.50
CA GLU A 76 -15.64 9.77 9.07
C GLU A 76 -14.23 10.15 8.58
N ILE A 77 -13.44 9.15 8.20
CA ILE A 77 -12.07 9.31 7.70
C ILE A 77 -11.79 8.23 6.64
N ARG A 78 -10.91 8.54 5.66
CA ARG A 78 -10.48 7.55 4.67
C ARG A 78 -9.85 6.32 5.33
N PHE A 79 -10.15 5.15 4.78
CA PHE A 79 -9.71 3.87 5.33
C PHE A 79 -8.19 3.74 5.39
N ASP A 80 -7.47 4.17 4.34
CA ASP A 80 -6.01 4.15 4.32
C ASP A 80 -5.38 4.96 5.46
N ARG A 81 -5.89 6.17 5.69
CA ARG A 81 -5.44 7.05 6.75
C ARG A 81 -5.81 6.51 8.13
N TRP A 82 -7.01 5.95 8.27
CA TRP A 82 -7.43 5.30 9.51
C TRP A 82 -6.52 4.12 9.85
N PHE A 83 -6.23 3.26 8.88
CA PHE A 83 -5.38 2.08 9.08
C PHE A 83 -3.97 2.49 9.48
N TRP A 84 -3.39 3.46 8.75
CA TRP A 84 -2.07 4.01 9.08
C TRP A 84 -2.02 4.60 10.50
N ASN A 85 -3.06 5.33 10.92
CA ASN A 85 -3.18 5.84 12.29
C ASN A 85 -3.32 4.73 13.34
N ALA A 86 -3.94 3.61 12.99
CA ALA A 86 -4.11 2.47 13.89
C ALA A 86 -2.79 1.73 14.12
N VAL A 87 -2.02 1.49 13.04
CA VAL A 87 -0.77 0.70 13.11
C VAL A 87 0.47 1.53 13.45
N GLY A 88 0.42 2.85 13.22
CA GLY A 88 1.51 3.79 13.49
C GLY A 88 2.56 3.85 12.40
N ALA A 89 3.40 4.89 12.45
CA ALA A 89 4.37 5.23 11.41
C ALA A 89 5.52 4.22 11.25
N ASP A 90 5.77 3.38 12.25
CA ASP A 90 6.85 2.39 12.25
C ASP A 90 6.49 1.10 11.49
N ALA A 91 5.22 0.94 11.10
CA ALA A 91 4.75 -0.20 10.33
C ALA A 91 4.96 0.03 8.83
N TRP A 92 5.43 -1.01 8.12
CA TRP A 92 5.37 -1.07 6.67
C TRP A 92 3.99 -1.55 6.23
N VAL A 93 3.28 -0.75 5.44
CA VAL A 93 1.91 -1.06 4.98
C VAL A 93 1.94 -1.50 3.52
N SER A 94 1.26 -2.60 3.21
CA SER A 94 1.06 -3.10 1.85
C SER A 94 -0.40 -3.51 1.62
N TRP A 95 -0.77 -3.63 0.35
CA TRP A 95 -2.13 -3.89 -0.08
C TRP A 95 -2.14 -4.90 -1.21
N GLU A 96 -3.14 -5.78 -1.21
CA GLU A 96 -3.37 -6.75 -2.28
C GLU A 96 -4.87 -7.02 -2.43
N VAL A 97 -5.25 -7.61 -3.55
CA VAL A 97 -6.55 -8.25 -3.72
C VAL A 97 -6.38 -9.76 -3.63
N ASN A 98 -7.16 -10.40 -2.75
CA ASN A 98 -7.17 -11.86 -2.59
C ASN A 98 -8.60 -12.41 -2.47
N ASP A 99 -8.73 -13.73 -2.42
CA ASP A 99 -9.95 -14.39 -2.00
C ASP A 99 -10.07 -14.32 -0.46
N CYS A 100 -11.24 -13.95 0.05
CA CYS A 100 -11.54 -13.72 1.48
C CYS A 100 -11.50 -15.00 2.36
N GLY A 101 -10.62 -15.95 2.08
CA GLY A 101 -10.49 -17.18 2.85
C GLY A 101 -9.22 -17.93 2.47
N GLU A 102 -8.59 -18.56 3.46
CA GLU A 102 -7.49 -19.48 3.19
C GLU A 102 -8.05 -20.72 2.47
N GLN A 103 -7.55 -20.98 1.25
CA GLN A 103 -7.86 -22.21 0.55
C GLN A 103 -7.20 -23.38 1.29
N THR A 104 -8.01 -24.38 1.65
CA THR A 104 -7.53 -25.60 2.31
C THR A 104 -6.87 -26.59 1.34
N GLY A 105 -7.00 -26.36 0.03
CA GLY A 105 -6.63 -27.28 -1.03
C GLY A 105 -7.57 -28.48 -1.18
N SER A 106 -8.76 -28.43 -0.58
CA SER A 106 -9.75 -29.51 -0.66
C SER A 106 -10.66 -29.36 -1.87
N PRO A 107 -11.32 -30.44 -2.37
CA PRO A 107 -12.30 -30.32 -3.44
C PRO A 107 -13.46 -29.35 -3.13
N ALA A 108 -13.76 -29.12 -1.85
CA ALA A 108 -14.74 -28.13 -1.43
C ALA A 108 -14.34 -26.68 -1.77
N ASP A 109 -13.06 -26.42 -2.03
CA ASP A 109 -12.59 -25.08 -2.41
C ASP A 109 -12.91 -24.76 -3.87
N SER A 110 -12.88 -25.77 -4.76
CA SER A 110 -13.25 -25.61 -6.18
C SER A 110 -14.75 -25.42 -6.42
N ALA A 111 -15.58 -25.77 -5.43
CA ALA A 111 -17.04 -25.69 -5.52
C ALA A 111 -17.63 -24.40 -4.90
N ARG A 112 -16.80 -23.56 -4.29
CA ARG A 112 -17.23 -22.34 -3.58
C ARG A 112 -16.78 -21.09 -4.34
N GLU A 113 -17.72 -20.17 -4.57
CA GLU A 113 -17.37 -18.81 -4.97
C GLU A 113 -16.91 -18.04 -3.73
N TYR A 114 -15.61 -17.78 -3.61
CA TYR A 114 -15.09 -16.98 -2.52
C TYR A 114 -15.37 -15.49 -2.76
N PRO A 115 -15.73 -14.74 -1.70
CA PRO A 115 -15.73 -13.29 -1.79
C PRO A 115 -14.31 -12.78 -2.13
N ILE A 116 -14.23 -11.65 -2.81
CA ILE A 116 -12.98 -10.93 -3.05
C ILE A 116 -12.74 -9.99 -1.89
N CYS A 117 -11.52 -9.97 -1.39
CA CYS A 117 -11.07 -9.07 -0.35
C CYS A 117 -10.01 -8.12 -0.89
N VAL A 118 -10.05 -6.88 -0.38
CA VAL A 118 -8.85 -6.05 -0.32
C VAL A 118 -8.21 -6.30 1.04
N GLN A 119 -6.99 -6.81 1.03
CA GLN A 119 -6.18 -6.99 2.23
C GLN A 119 -5.31 -5.76 2.44
N ALA A 120 -5.40 -5.17 3.64
CA ALA A 120 -4.40 -4.27 4.18
C ALA A 120 -3.51 -5.08 5.13
N MET A 121 -2.20 -5.08 4.88
CA MET A 121 -1.21 -5.73 5.74
C MET A 121 -0.27 -4.69 6.32
N ALA A 122 0.03 -4.80 7.61
CA ALA A 122 1.04 -4.01 8.29
C ALA A 122 2.08 -4.93 8.93
N GLU A 123 3.36 -4.62 8.72
CA GLU A 123 4.49 -5.38 9.27
C GLU A 123 5.45 -4.45 10.04
N TRP A 124 5.93 -4.91 11.19
CA TRP A 124 6.91 -4.19 12.01
C TRP A 124 8.25 -4.91 12.03
N LYS A 125 9.33 -4.18 12.32
CA LYS A 125 10.70 -4.75 12.38
C LYS A 125 10.88 -5.82 13.46
N ASP A 126 10.06 -5.79 14.50
CA ASP A 126 10.06 -6.77 15.59
C ASP A 126 9.32 -8.07 15.23
N GLY A 127 8.83 -8.20 13.99
CA GLY A 127 8.15 -9.38 13.49
C GLY A 127 6.64 -9.39 13.78
N ARG A 128 6.08 -8.34 14.39
CA ARG A 128 4.63 -8.19 14.46
C ARG A 128 4.04 -8.03 13.08
N LYS A 129 2.83 -8.53 12.91
CA LYS A 129 2.02 -8.39 11.71
C LYS A 129 0.57 -8.12 12.05
N ALA A 130 -0.12 -7.40 11.19
CA ALA A 130 -1.54 -7.15 11.27
C ALA A 130 -2.19 -7.24 9.90
N TYR A 131 -3.40 -7.79 9.86
CA TYR A 131 -4.17 -8.06 8.66
C TYR A 131 -5.57 -7.49 8.82
N LEU A 132 -6.06 -6.80 7.80
CA LEU A 132 -7.47 -6.45 7.64
C LEU A 132 -7.91 -6.87 6.25
N TRP A 133 -8.96 -7.68 6.19
CA TRP A 133 -9.55 -8.13 4.94
C TRP A 133 -10.93 -7.50 4.81
N ILE A 134 -11.08 -6.64 3.82
CA ILE A 134 -12.36 -5.98 3.52
C ILE A 134 -12.99 -6.71 2.35
N ALA A 135 -14.12 -7.38 2.57
CA ALA A 135 -14.88 -7.99 1.50
C ALA A 135 -15.47 -6.90 0.60
N VAL A 136 -15.33 -7.05 -0.72
CA VAL A 136 -15.73 -6.04 -1.71
C VAL A 136 -16.59 -6.58 -2.85
N GLY A 137 -16.80 -7.90 -2.92
CA GLY A 137 -17.58 -8.53 -3.98
C GLY A 137 -17.23 -9.99 -4.17
N SER A 138 -17.44 -10.51 -5.38
CA SER A 138 -17.05 -11.89 -5.76
C SER A 138 -16.94 -12.01 -7.29
N GLY A 139 -16.37 -13.10 -7.80
CA GLY A 139 -16.32 -13.37 -9.24
C GLY A 139 -15.55 -12.34 -10.09
N ASN A 140 -14.49 -11.74 -9.52
CA ASN A 140 -13.74 -10.58 -10.05
C ASN A 140 -14.58 -9.31 -10.28
N GLU A 141 -15.70 -9.15 -9.58
CA GLU A 141 -16.55 -7.96 -9.64
C GLU A 141 -16.68 -7.33 -8.25
N VAL A 142 -16.50 -6.01 -8.17
CA VAL A 142 -16.79 -5.24 -6.96
C VAL A 142 -18.30 -5.06 -6.86
N ARG A 143 -18.93 -5.60 -5.82
CA ARG A 143 -20.38 -5.57 -5.60
C ARG A 143 -20.72 -5.62 -4.12
N GLY A 144 -21.86 -5.01 -3.77
CA GLY A 144 -22.32 -4.94 -2.39
C GLY A 144 -21.64 -3.83 -1.59
N LYS A 145 -21.93 -3.80 -0.29
CA LYS A 145 -21.36 -2.85 0.65
C LYS A 145 -20.04 -3.43 1.19
N PRO A 146 -18.91 -2.70 1.13
CA PRO A 146 -17.67 -3.17 1.74
C PRO A 146 -17.84 -3.42 3.25
N GLU A 147 -17.32 -4.55 3.71
CA GLU A 147 -17.45 -4.97 5.11
C GLU A 147 -16.19 -5.67 5.61
N LEU A 148 -15.98 -5.63 6.92
CA LEU A 148 -14.86 -6.35 7.54
C LEU A 148 -15.11 -7.85 7.49
N ALA A 149 -14.35 -8.58 6.68
CA ALA A 149 -14.39 -10.04 6.62
C ALA A 149 -13.51 -10.67 7.71
N TYR A 150 -12.31 -10.14 7.90
CA TYR A 150 -11.34 -10.65 8.85
C TYR A 150 -10.41 -9.56 9.35
N ALA A 151 -10.05 -9.62 10.64
CA ALA A 151 -9.05 -8.74 11.24
C ALA A 151 -8.18 -9.55 12.20
N SER A 152 -6.86 -9.39 12.12
CA SER A 152 -5.96 -9.94 13.12
C SER A 152 -4.70 -9.11 13.32
N ALA A 153 -4.07 -9.25 14.48
CA ALA A 153 -2.77 -8.66 14.78
C ALA A 153 -2.04 -9.48 15.86
N GLY A 154 -0.71 -9.55 15.76
CA GLY A 154 0.10 -10.41 16.62
C GLY A 154 1.55 -10.55 16.18
N LEU A 155 2.27 -11.50 16.78
CA LEU A 155 3.68 -11.78 16.47
C LEU A 155 3.79 -12.91 15.44
N GLY A 156 4.25 -12.61 14.24
CA GLY A 156 4.26 -13.57 13.12
C GLY A 156 2.87 -14.13 12.78
N ASP A 157 2.80 -15.18 11.98
CA ASP A 157 1.52 -15.69 11.47
C ASP A 157 0.81 -16.63 12.46
N ASN A 158 1.55 -17.24 13.39
CA ASN A 158 1.04 -18.28 14.30
C ASN A 158 0.56 -17.75 15.67
N ASN A 159 0.79 -16.47 15.98
CA ASN A 159 0.42 -15.88 17.27
C ASN A 159 -0.42 -14.61 17.06
N GLN A 160 -1.48 -14.77 16.28
CA GLN A 160 -2.41 -13.71 15.87
C GLN A 160 -3.64 -13.71 16.79
N ARG A 161 -4.08 -12.52 17.22
CA ARG A 161 -5.39 -12.32 17.83
C ARG A 161 -6.37 -11.86 16.77
N THR A 162 -7.54 -12.47 16.71
CA THR A 162 -8.61 -12.10 15.78
C THR A 162 -9.54 -11.04 16.39
N PHE A 163 -10.05 -10.12 15.58
CA PHE A 163 -10.99 -9.08 15.99
C PHE A 163 -12.25 -9.12 15.14
N HIS A 164 -13.37 -8.72 15.74
CA HIS A 164 -14.69 -8.72 15.09
C HIS A 164 -15.19 -7.32 14.70
N SER A 165 -14.36 -6.29 14.91
CA SER A 165 -14.68 -4.92 14.52
C SER A 165 -13.40 -4.12 14.30
N LEU A 166 -13.52 -3.04 13.52
CA LEU A 166 -12.41 -2.11 13.31
C LEU A 166 -12.04 -1.39 14.61
N ALA A 167 -13.01 -1.14 15.50
CA ALA A 167 -12.76 -0.55 16.82
C ALA A 167 -11.87 -1.43 17.70
N GLN A 168 -12.17 -2.72 17.79
CA GLN A 168 -11.38 -3.68 18.59
C GLN A 168 -9.96 -3.79 18.04
N PHE A 169 -9.82 -3.91 16.72
CA PHE A 169 -8.52 -3.93 16.05
C PHE A 169 -7.71 -2.67 16.36
N ALA A 170 -8.27 -1.48 16.12
CA ALA A 170 -7.55 -0.23 16.31
C ALA A 170 -7.12 -0.03 17.77
N LYS A 171 -7.99 -0.38 18.72
CA LYS A 171 -7.65 -0.34 20.14
C LYS A 171 -6.42 -1.21 20.46
N TYR A 172 -6.36 -2.42 19.92
CA TYR A 172 -5.21 -3.31 20.10
C TYR A 172 -3.96 -2.77 19.40
N ALA A 173 -4.06 -2.40 18.12
CA ALA A 173 -2.93 -1.93 17.33
C ALA A 173 -2.30 -0.64 17.90
N GLN A 174 -3.11 0.27 18.42
CA GLN A 174 -2.65 1.55 18.98
C GLN A 174 -2.02 1.42 20.37
N ILE A 175 -2.55 0.51 21.20
CA ILE A 175 -2.15 0.35 22.60
C ILE A 175 -1.13 -0.78 22.72
N GLU A 176 -1.52 -2.01 22.39
CA GLU A 176 -0.70 -3.21 22.61
C GLU A 176 0.38 -3.38 21.55
N GLY A 177 0.17 -2.88 20.33
CA GLY A 177 1.19 -2.78 19.28
C GLY A 177 2.35 -1.82 19.58
N LYS A 178 2.32 -1.11 20.72
CA LYS A 178 3.44 -0.28 21.19
C LYS A 178 3.99 -0.74 22.55
N LEU A 179 3.29 -1.62 23.26
CA LEU A 179 3.60 -1.92 24.66
C LEU A 179 4.71 -2.97 24.85
N GLU A 180 5.17 -3.67 23.81
CA GLU A 180 6.33 -4.56 23.97
C GLU A 180 7.67 -3.80 24.10
N GLU A 181 7.76 -2.53 23.71
CA GLU A 181 8.95 -1.71 23.99
C GLU A 181 9.04 -1.24 25.46
N SER A 182 7.95 -1.36 26.23
CA SER A 182 7.86 -0.78 27.58
C SER A 182 8.17 -1.76 28.72
N VAL A 183 8.26 -3.08 28.44
CA VAL A 183 8.40 -4.13 29.48
C VAL A 183 9.80 -4.74 29.55
N LYS A 184 10.74 -4.28 28.71
CA LYS A 184 12.17 -4.56 28.89
C LYS A 184 12.88 -3.34 29.50
N LYS A 185 12.82 -3.21 30.81
CA LYS A 185 13.78 -2.43 31.60
C LYS A 185 14.25 -3.24 32.80
#